data_AF-A0A5C9CP28-F1
#
_entry.id   AF-A0A5C9CP28-F1
#
_cell.length_a   1.000
_cell.length_b   1.000
_cell.length_c   1.000
_cell.angle_alpha   90.00
_cell.angle_beta   90.00
_cell.angle_gamma   90.00
#
_symmetry.space_group_name_H-M   'P 1'
#
loop_
_entity.id
_entity.type
_entity.pdbx_description
1 polymer ?
#
loop_
_entity_poly.entity_id
_entity_poly.type
_entity_poly.pdbx_seq_one_letter_code
_entity_poly.pdbx_strand_id
1 'polypeptide(L)'
;MSSYALRLPESLKLAAKRIAAADDTTMNQFFVVAIAEKISAMEIAKFFEKRAALVNAGDAQAAWDKVGANATVADDTWGKQ
;
A
#
# COMPACT_ATOMS: atom_id res chain seq x y z
N MET A 1 25.49 4.29 5.02
CA MET A 1 24.24 4.45 5.79
C MET A 1 24.53 5.34 6.99
N SER A 2 23.73 6.40 7.20
CA SER A 2 23.79 7.18 8.42
C SER A 2 23.09 6.43 9.56
N SER A 3 23.67 6.40 10.75
CA SER A 3 23.08 5.76 11.93
C SER A 3 22.35 6.82 12.75
N TYR A 4 21.08 6.56 13.08
CA TYR A 4 20.28 7.42 13.95
C TYR A 4 19.95 6.66 15.24
N ALA A 5 20.37 7.21 16.38
CA ALA A 5 20.12 6.59 17.68
C ALA A 5 18.69 6.89 18.15
N LEU A 6 17.84 5.85 18.17
CA LEU A 6 16.48 5.90 18.69
C LEU A 6 16.44 5.52 20.17
N ARG A 7 15.80 6.36 21.00
CA ARG A 7 15.39 6.00 22.36
C ARG A 7 13.97 5.45 22.32
N LEU A 8 13.81 4.19 22.72
CA LEU A 8 12.53 3.48 22.74
C LEU A 8 12.19 3.05 24.18
N PRO A 9 10.90 3.08 24.57
CA PRO A 9 10.45 2.41 25.77
C PRO A 9 10.84 0.92 25.76
N GLU A 10 11.10 0.34 26.93
CA GLU A 10 11.59 -1.05 27.05
C GLU A 10 10.61 -2.05 26.42
N SER A 11 9.30 -1.88 26.65
CA SER A 11 8.26 -2.73 26.06
C SER A 11 8.32 -2.75 24.53
N LEU A 12 8.56 -1.60 23.91
CA LEU A 12 8.65 -1.48 22.45
C LEU A 12 9.92 -2.11 21.90
N LYS A 13 11.05 -1.94 22.61
CA LYS A 13 12.32 -2.58 22.27
C LYS A 13 12.20 -4.11 22.32
N LEU A 14 11.55 -4.66 23.36
CA LEU A 14 11.31 -6.09 23.48
C LEU A 14 10.43 -6.63 22.37
N ALA A 15 9.34 -5.91 22.04
CA ALA A 15 8.46 -6.29 20.93
C ALA A 15 9.19 -6.29 19.58
N ALA A 16 9.95 -5.23 19.27
CA ALA A 16 10.72 -5.12 18.04
C ALA A 16 11.78 -6.24 17.94
N LYS A 17 12.47 -6.56 19.03
CA LYS A 17 13.44 -7.66 19.06
C LYS A 17 12.79 -9.02 18.79
N ARG A 18 11.61 -9.28 19.37
CA ARG A 18 10.85 -10.53 19.17
C ARG A 18 10.42 -10.69 17.71
N ILE A 19 9.90 -9.62 17.10
CA ILE A 19 9.43 -9.64 15.70
C ILE A 19 10.61 -9.81 14.75
N ALA A 20 11.67 -9.00 14.92
CA ALA A 20 12.86 -9.11 14.08
C ALA A 20 13.48 -10.51 14.13
N ALA A 21 13.53 -11.13 15.32
CA ALA A 21 14.02 -12.51 15.47
C ALA A 21 13.11 -13.56 14.83
N ALA A 22 11.79 -13.34 14.77
CA ALA A 22 10.86 -14.26 14.11
C ALA A 22 11.04 -14.28 12.58
N ASP A 23 11.51 -13.16 12.02
CA ASP A 23 11.74 -12.97 10.58
C ASP A 23 13.24 -13.07 10.21
N ASP A 24 14.08 -13.64 11.10
CA ASP A 24 15.54 -13.80 10.92
C ASP A 24 16.27 -12.50 10.48
N THR A 25 15.81 -11.35 10.99
CA THR A 25 16.34 -10.04 10.65
C THR A 25 16.88 -9.28 11.85
N THR A 26 17.68 -8.24 11.59
CA THR A 26 18.13 -7.33 12.65
C THR A 26 17.06 -6.29 12.97
N MET A 27 17.08 -5.78 14.20
CA MET A 27 16.15 -4.74 14.62
C MET A 27 16.25 -3.46 13.77
N ASN A 28 17.45 -3.11 13.30
CA ASN A 28 17.64 -1.97 12.41
C ASN A 28 17.01 -2.20 11.03
N GLN A 29 17.18 -3.39 10.45
CA GLN A 29 16.54 -3.73 9.18
C GLN A 29 15.02 -3.72 9.31
N PHE A 30 14.49 -4.30 10.39
CA PHE A 30 13.07 -4.25 10.71
C PHE A 30 12.56 -2.79 10.78
N PHE A 31 13.26 -1.90 11.49
CA PHE A 31 12.85 -0.50 11.58
C PHE A 31 12.91 0.25 10.24
N VAL A 32 13.92 -0.01 9.41
CA VAL A 32 14.03 0.62 8.10
C VAL A 32 12.82 0.24 7.23
N VAL A 33 12.44 -1.05 7.22
CA VAL A 33 11.27 -1.52 6.47
C VAL A 33 9.98 -0.93 7.04
N ALA A 34 9.79 -0.97 8.36
CA ALA A 34 8.60 -0.43 9.00
C ALA A 34 8.43 1.08 8.74
N ILE A 35 9.52 1.85 8.70
CA ILE A 35 9.50 3.27 8.33
C ILE A 35 9.09 3.44 6.86
N ALA A 36 9.68 2.66 5.95
CA ALA A 36 9.34 2.72 4.54
C ALA A 36 7.85 2.39 4.30
N GLU A 37 7.33 1.35 4.96
CA GLU A 37 5.92 0.95 4.91
C GLU A 37 5.01 2.06 5.45
N LYS A 38 5.35 2.66 6.60
CA LYS A 38 4.55 3.76 7.17
C LYS A 38 4.51 4.98 6.26
N ILE A 39 5.65 5.35 5.66
CA ILE A 39 5.73 6.45 4.69
C ILE A 39 4.85 6.12 3.47
N SER A 40 5.01 4.92 2.90
CA SER A 40 4.23 4.47 1.76
C SER A 40 2.72 4.52 2.04
N ALA A 41 2.27 4.00 3.19
CA ALA A 41 0.87 4.04 3.58
C ALA A 41 0.33 5.48 3.68
N MET A 42 1.11 6.40 4.27
CA MET A 42 0.74 7.81 4.39
C MET A 42 0.68 8.52 3.04
N GLU A 43 1.60 8.23 2.12
CA GLU A 43 1.62 8.80 0.79
C GLU A 43 0.48 8.27 -0.10
N ILE A 44 0.21 6.96 -0.02
CA ILE A 44 -0.89 6.31 -0.74
C ILE A 44 -2.24 6.90 -0.29
N ALA A 45 -2.45 7.08 1.02
CA ALA A 45 -3.66 7.72 1.53
C ALA A 45 -3.87 9.11 0.91
N LYS A 46 -2.84 9.96 0.92
CA LYS A 46 -2.88 11.29 0.31
C LYS A 46 -3.10 11.24 -1.21
N PHE A 47 -2.52 10.26 -1.89
CA PHE A 47 -2.70 10.07 -3.32
C PHE A 47 -4.18 9.77 -3.64
N PHE A 48 -4.81 8.86 -2.90
CA PHE A 48 -6.21 8.53 -3.10
C PHE A 48 -7.14 9.69 -2.79
N GLU A 49 -6.88 10.45 -1.72
CA GLU A 49 -7.63 11.68 -1.41
C GLU A 49 -7.58 12.67 -2.58
N LYS A 50 -6.38 12.97 -3.09
CA LYS A 50 -6.21 13.88 -4.23
C LYS A 50 -6.90 13.35 -5.49
N ARG A 51 -6.79 12.05 -5.76
CA ARG A 51 -7.39 11.44 -6.94
C ARG A 51 -8.92 11.44 -6.85
N ALA A 52 -9.47 11.14 -5.68
CA ALA A 52 -10.91 11.16 -5.44
C ALA A 52 -11.51 12.56 -5.63
N ALA A 53 -10.79 13.62 -5.25
CA ALA A 53 -11.22 15.00 -5.47
C ALA A 53 -11.33 15.39 -6.96
N LEU A 54 -10.67 14.65 -7.86
CA LEU A 54 -10.72 14.87 -9.30
C LEU A 54 -11.75 13.99 -10.01
N VAL A 55 -12.44 13.10 -9.28
CA VAL A 55 -13.41 12.17 -9.86
C VAL A 55 -14.78 12.82 -9.96
N ASN A 56 -15.43 12.62 -11.10
CA ASN A 56 -16.87 12.78 -11.25
C ASN A 56 -17.53 11.39 -11.17
N ALA A 57 -18.32 11.17 -10.12
CA ALA A 57 -19.00 9.89 -9.91
C ALA A 57 -19.98 9.56 -11.04
N GLY A 58 -20.60 10.57 -11.66
CA GLY A 58 -21.51 10.39 -12.79
C GLY A 58 -20.78 9.90 -14.04
N ASP A 59 -19.61 10.46 -14.36
CA ASP A 59 -18.80 10.01 -15.49
C ASP A 59 -18.26 8.59 -15.27
N ALA A 60 -17.89 8.27 -14.03
CA ALA A 60 -17.48 6.92 -13.64
C ALA A 60 -18.64 5.91 -13.81
N GLN A 61 -19.84 6.26 -13.35
CA GLN A 61 -21.02 5.42 -13.51
C GLN A 61 -21.42 5.26 -14.98
N ALA A 62 -21.41 6.35 -15.76
CA ALA A 62 -21.70 6.30 -17.18
C ALA A 62 -20.68 5.46 -17.97
N ALA A 63 -19.42 5.39 -17.51
CA ALA A 63 -18.44 4.45 -18.05
C ALA A 63 -18.74 3.01 -17.62
N TRP A 64 -19.14 2.79 -16.36
CA TRP A 64 -19.53 1.48 -15.84
C TRP A 64 -20.76 0.90 -16.55
N ASP A 65 -21.76 1.72 -16.85
CA ASP A 65 -22.99 1.31 -17.53
C ASP A 65 -22.75 0.86 -18.99
N LYS A 66 -21.59 1.19 -19.57
CA LYS A 66 -21.18 0.70 -20.90
C LYS A 66 -20.62 -0.72 -20.85
N VAL A 67 -20.28 -1.24 -19.67
CA VAL A 67 -19.84 -2.62 -19.52
C VAL A 67 -21.03 -3.52 -19.82
N GLY A 68 -20.89 -4.38 -20.84
CA GLY A 68 -21.94 -5.31 -21.23
C GLY A 68 -22.23 -6.34 -20.12
N ALA A 69 -23.48 -6.76 -19.98
CA ALA A 69 -23.90 -7.80 -19.04
C ALA A 69 -23.57 -9.24 -19.53
N ASN A 70 -22.79 -9.36 -20.61
CA ASN A 70 -22.43 -10.65 -21.17
C ASN A 70 -21.49 -11.39 -20.22
N ALA A 71 -21.62 -12.72 -20.18
CA ALA A 71 -20.68 -13.55 -19.43
C ALA A 71 -19.25 -13.28 -19.92
N THR A 72 -18.31 -13.19 -18.97
CA THR A 72 -16.88 -13.04 -19.28
C THR A 72 -16.45 -14.20 -20.18
N VAL A 73 -15.88 -13.88 -21.34
CA VAL A 73 -15.36 -14.89 -22.26
C VAL A 73 -13.97 -15.32 -21.78
N ALA A 74 -13.70 -16.62 -21.76
CA ALA A 74 -12.35 -17.13 -21.47
C ALA A 74 -11.40 -16.64 -22.58
N ASP A 75 -10.23 -16.14 -22.17
CA ASP A 75 -9.22 -15.57 -23.06
C ASP A 75 -9.68 -14.31 -23.84
N ASP A 76 -10.61 -13.53 -23.26
CA ASP A 76 -10.98 -12.22 -23.82
C ASP A 76 -9.74 -11.31 -23.89
N THR A 77 -9.39 -10.91 -25.11
CA THR A 77 -8.27 -10.03 -25.39
C THR A 77 -8.81 -8.76 -26.01
N TRP A 78 -8.32 -7.61 -25.55
CA TRP A 78 -8.63 -6.30 -26.16
C TRP A 78 -8.00 -6.21 -27.56
N GLY A 79 -8.62 -6.88 -28.53
CA GLY A 79 -8.34 -6.76 -29.95
C GLY A 79 -9.35 -5.81 -30.57
N LYS A 80 -8.87 -4.84 -31.36
CA LYS A 80 -9.76 -4.04 -32.21
C LYS A 80 -10.45 -5.00 -33.19
N GLN A 81 -11.77 -5.16 -33.08
CA GLN A 81 -12.59 -5.64 -34.19
C GLN A 81 -12.55 -4.63 -35.34
#